data_AF-A0A6J6FPS7-F1
#
_entry.id   AF-A0A6J6FPS7-F1
#
_cell.length_a   1.000
_cell.length_b   1.000
_cell.length_c   1.000
_cell.angle_alpha   90.00
_cell.angle_beta   90.00
_cell.angle_gamma   90.00
#
_symmetry.space_group_name_H-M   'P 1'
#
loop_
_entity.id
_entity.type
_entity.pdbx_description
1 polymer ?
#
loop_
_entity_poly.entity_id
_entity_poly.type
_entity_poly.pdbx_seq_one_letter_code
_entity_poly.pdbx_strand_id
1 'polypeptide(L)'
;MRKRLIALLVITSLLLSYQLSTSHAAAKAGATCSKVGSKSIVGAKTFTCIKSGTKLIWDKGVKVTTTTKQSVQSVSYANMKKSMLPKPVKNLFRYHYSPNAVKAYKEKIESELNYSMEYWTSVYDGTEPFNVFYATEKDMEWLISTWKNYDLDKNGNTEREYKGRLKNEGSQLNAGSVPSQPGPSHLSFFRSSTRPIQDDSMIPHENVHIVQQQLSKSRTDQMPCWLREGSANLFANFLITEKYGLRVYDDAKRSDMNAYQSGSVEIRKFNDSEWFTHLKSLEGNFSGGCDYKYRFAYGTGLLLSEVLMADGGFGKMMDFWRAFSLDVDWRKSFKNIYGVEIDIWYKTKGIPYLMQEYARVKRY
;
A
#
# COMPACT_ATOMS: atom_id res chain seq x y z
N MET A 1 -7.09 -62.13 -42.18
CA MET A 1 -7.99 -60.97 -41.95
C MET A 1 -7.51 -60.16 -40.75
N ARG A 2 -6.58 -59.17 -40.90
CA ARG A 2 -6.25 -58.20 -39.83
C ARG A 2 -5.29 -57.06 -40.24
N LYS A 3 -5.35 -56.54 -41.47
CA LYS A 3 -4.48 -55.42 -41.89
C LYS A 3 -5.17 -54.29 -42.67
N ARG A 4 -6.50 -54.34 -42.88
CA ARG A 4 -7.25 -53.27 -43.58
C ARG A 4 -8.13 -52.40 -42.69
N LEU A 5 -8.11 -52.59 -41.37
CA LEU A 5 -8.97 -51.88 -40.41
C LEU A 5 -8.28 -50.77 -39.60
N ILE A 6 -6.95 -50.61 -39.70
CA ILE A 6 -6.21 -49.61 -38.91
C ILE A 6 -6.03 -48.29 -39.68
N ALA A 7 -6.06 -48.31 -41.01
CA ALA A 7 -5.93 -47.09 -41.81
C ALA A 7 -7.19 -46.21 -41.82
N LEU A 8 -8.37 -46.76 -41.52
CA LEU A 8 -9.64 -45.99 -41.52
C LEU A 8 -9.91 -45.24 -40.19
N LEU A 9 -9.27 -45.63 -39.09
CA LEU A 9 -9.47 -45.04 -37.76
C LEU A 9 -8.52 -43.87 -37.44
N VAL A 10 -7.42 -43.72 -38.19
CA VAL A 10 -6.44 -42.63 -37.98
C VAL A 10 -6.79 -41.41 -38.84
N ILE A 11 -7.53 -41.57 -39.94
CA ILE A 11 -7.93 -40.45 -40.81
C ILE A 11 -9.22 -39.77 -40.31
N THR A 12 -10.08 -40.50 -39.59
CA THR A 12 -11.34 -39.96 -39.05
C THR A 12 -11.15 -39.13 -37.77
N SER A 13 -10.09 -39.37 -36.99
CA SER A 13 -9.77 -38.59 -35.78
C SER A 13 -9.02 -37.29 -36.06
N LEU A 14 -8.49 -37.09 -37.29
CA LEU A 14 -7.84 -35.84 -37.71
C LEU A 14 -8.79 -34.80 -38.33
N LEU A 15 -10.06 -35.17 -38.57
CA LEU A 15 -11.07 -34.28 -39.16
C LEU A 15 -11.98 -33.60 -38.13
N LEU A 16 -11.90 -33.97 -36.84
CA LEU A 16 -12.68 -33.33 -35.77
C LEU A 16 -11.98 -32.15 -35.06
N SER A 17 -10.73 -31.86 -35.41
CA SER A 17 -9.96 -30.72 -34.84
C SER A 17 -9.90 -29.50 -35.75
N TYR A 18 -10.54 -29.53 -36.93
CA TYR A 18 -10.91 -28.29 -37.63
C TYR A 18 -12.14 -27.70 -36.93
N GLN A 19 -11.92 -27.07 -35.77
CA GLN A 19 -12.71 -25.89 -35.48
C GLN A 19 -12.44 -24.94 -36.64
N LEU A 20 -13.46 -24.80 -37.51
CA LEU A 20 -13.55 -23.70 -38.44
C LEU A 20 -13.39 -22.43 -37.60
N SER A 21 -12.15 -21.93 -37.54
CA SER A 21 -11.86 -20.54 -37.30
C SER A 21 -12.54 -19.80 -38.43
N THR A 22 -13.83 -19.54 -38.27
CA THR A 22 -14.56 -18.60 -39.11
C THR A 22 -13.84 -17.28 -38.88
N SER A 23 -12.97 -16.94 -39.83
CA SER A 23 -12.39 -15.62 -39.95
C SER A 23 -13.54 -14.66 -40.16
N HIS A 24 -14.17 -14.25 -39.07
CA HIS A 24 -15.16 -13.19 -39.11
C HIS A 24 -14.38 -11.95 -39.50
N ALA A 25 -14.66 -11.45 -40.71
CA ALA A 25 -14.14 -10.18 -41.16
C ALA A 25 -14.37 -9.13 -40.05
N ALA A 26 -13.33 -8.36 -39.74
CA ALA A 26 -13.41 -7.32 -38.72
C ALA A 26 -14.65 -6.44 -38.97
N ALA A 27 -15.39 -6.12 -37.90
CA ALA A 27 -16.61 -5.34 -38.01
C ALA A 27 -16.33 -4.00 -38.71
N LYS A 28 -17.04 -3.77 -39.81
CA LYS A 28 -16.94 -2.57 -40.65
C LYS A 28 -18.32 -1.98 -40.81
N ALA A 29 -18.43 -0.65 -40.72
CA ALA A 29 -19.70 0.04 -40.89
C ALA A 29 -20.44 -0.42 -42.14
N GLY A 30 -21.71 -0.78 -42.00
CA GLY A 30 -22.56 -1.27 -43.09
C GLY A 30 -22.36 -2.74 -43.47
N ALA A 31 -21.36 -3.45 -42.94
CA ALA A 31 -21.18 -4.88 -43.18
C ALA A 31 -22.22 -5.70 -42.39
N THR A 32 -22.57 -6.86 -42.93
CA THR A 32 -23.58 -7.76 -42.35
C THR A 32 -23.13 -8.27 -40.98
N CYS A 33 -24.06 -8.34 -40.03
CA CYS A 33 -23.85 -8.91 -38.70
C CYS A 33 -24.95 -9.92 -38.36
N SER A 34 -24.63 -10.90 -37.52
CA SER A 34 -25.50 -12.08 -37.33
C SER A 34 -26.60 -11.90 -36.27
N LYS A 35 -26.46 -10.91 -35.38
CA LYS A 35 -27.36 -10.75 -34.22
C LYS A 35 -27.42 -9.31 -33.73
N VAL A 36 -28.63 -8.72 -33.72
CA VAL A 36 -28.90 -7.37 -33.18
C VAL A 36 -28.38 -7.22 -31.76
N GLY A 37 -27.74 -6.08 -31.48
CA GLY A 37 -27.18 -5.75 -30.16
C GLY A 37 -25.79 -6.31 -29.89
N SER A 38 -25.26 -7.20 -30.76
CA SER A 38 -23.86 -7.62 -30.70
C SER A 38 -22.94 -6.41 -30.85
N LYS A 39 -21.83 -6.40 -30.11
CA LYS A 39 -20.82 -5.33 -30.17
C LYS A 39 -19.49 -5.89 -30.66
N SER A 40 -18.76 -5.11 -31.44
CA SER A 40 -17.40 -5.43 -31.89
C SER A 40 -16.53 -4.19 -31.82
N ILE A 41 -15.31 -4.34 -31.29
CA ILE A 41 -14.36 -3.25 -31.15
C ILE A 41 -13.30 -3.42 -32.22
N VAL A 42 -13.16 -2.43 -33.10
CA VAL A 42 -12.14 -2.40 -34.15
C VAL A 42 -11.43 -1.05 -34.09
N GLY A 43 -10.16 -1.08 -33.69
CA GLY A 43 -9.39 0.13 -33.39
C GLY A 43 -10.06 0.96 -32.27
N ALA A 44 -10.21 2.26 -32.49
CA ALA A 44 -10.79 3.19 -31.52
C ALA A 44 -12.32 3.35 -31.66
N LYS A 45 -13.03 2.37 -32.25
CA LYS A 45 -14.48 2.43 -32.46
C LYS A 45 -15.16 1.15 -31.97
N THR A 46 -16.31 1.31 -31.31
CA THR A 46 -17.24 0.22 -31.00
C THR A 46 -18.37 0.24 -32.00
N PHE A 47 -18.52 -0.85 -32.74
CA PHE A 47 -19.61 -1.10 -33.67
C PHE A 47 -20.72 -1.88 -32.97
N THR A 48 -21.96 -1.48 -33.17
CA THR A 48 -23.15 -2.22 -32.69
C THR A 48 -23.94 -2.75 -33.88
N CYS A 49 -24.34 -4.03 -33.82
CA CYS A 49 -25.18 -4.64 -34.84
C CYS A 49 -26.62 -4.10 -34.70
N ILE A 50 -27.11 -3.41 -35.73
CA ILE A 50 -28.42 -2.77 -35.76
C ILE A 50 -29.25 -3.26 -36.95
N LYS A 51 -30.57 -3.11 -36.87
CA LYS A 51 -31.47 -3.36 -37.99
C LYS A 51 -31.50 -2.12 -38.89
N SER A 52 -31.24 -2.30 -40.18
CA SER A 52 -31.36 -1.26 -41.20
C SER A 52 -32.21 -1.80 -42.36
N GLY A 53 -33.46 -1.34 -42.44
CA GLY A 53 -34.47 -1.94 -43.31
C GLY A 53 -34.72 -3.41 -42.96
N THR A 54 -34.53 -4.31 -43.94
CA THR A 54 -34.69 -5.76 -43.80
C THR A 54 -33.41 -6.50 -43.41
N LYS A 55 -32.26 -5.81 -43.30
CA LYS A 55 -30.94 -6.41 -43.05
C LYS A 55 -30.40 -6.04 -41.67
N LEU A 56 -29.49 -6.87 -41.16
CA LEU A 56 -28.70 -6.59 -39.96
C LEU A 56 -27.29 -6.14 -40.37
N ILE A 57 -26.91 -4.94 -39.94
CA ILE A 57 -25.62 -4.34 -40.29
C ILE A 57 -24.93 -3.74 -39.06
N TRP A 58 -23.60 -3.64 -39.09
CA TRP A 58 -22.85 -2.83 -38.14
C TRP A 58 -23.13 -1.34 -38.35
N ASP A 59 -23.37 -0.60 -37.27
CA ASP A 59 -23.53 0.85 -37.28
C ASP A 59 -22.24 1.58 -37.73
N LYS A 60 -22.23 2.92 -37.69
CA LYS A 60 -21.07 3.73 -38.10
C LYS A 60 -19.86 3.62 -37.15
N GLY A 61 -20.00 2.89 -36.04
CA GLY A 61 -19.03 2.82 -34.96
C GLY A 61 -19.00 4.10 -34.15
N VAL A 62 -19.23 4.00 -32.85
CA VAL A 62 -19.05 5.13 -31.92
C VAL A 62 -17.59 5.18 -31.52
N LYS A 63 -16.97 6.37 -31.55
CA LYS A 63 -15.60 6.55 -31.04
C LYS A 63 -15.59 6.05 -29.61
N VAL A 64 -14.71 5.11 -29.33
CA VAL A 64 -14.36 4.73 -27.97
C VAL A 64 -13.68 5.96 -27.39
N THR A 65 -14.46 6.85 -26.77
CA THR A 65 -13.94 7.57 -25.62
C THR A 65 -13.52 6.48 -24.68
N THR A 66 -12.21 6.25 -24.59
CA THR A 66 -11.64 5.59 -23.42
C THR A 66 -12.01 6.47 -22.25
N THR A 67 -13.20 6.26 -21.69
CA THR A 67 -13.39 6.45 -20.26
C THR A 67 -12.51 5.37 -19.65
N THR A 68 -11.20 5.57 -19.68
CA THR A 68 -10.25 4.74 -18.96
C THR A 68 -10.71 4.89 -17.53
N LYS A 69 -11.41 3.88 -17.00
CA LYS A 69 -11.84 3.90 -15.61
C LYS A 69 -10.59 4.21 -14.81
N GLN A 70 -10.54 5.38 -14.19
CA GLN A 70 -9.38 5.86 -13.47
C GLN A 70 -9.01 4.77 -12.44
N SER A 71 -7.75 4.34 -12.43
CA SER A 71 -7.32 3.28 -11.51
C SER A 71 -7.49 3.77 -10.06
N VAL A 72 -7.74 2.84 -9.12
CA VAL A 72 -7.81 3.17 -7.68
C VAL A 72 -6.58 3.98 -7.25
N GLN A 73 -5.39 3.58 -7.72
CA GLN A 73 -4.13 4.30 -7.51
C GLN A 73 -4.17 5.76 -7.95
N SER A 74 -4.62 6.00 -9.19
CA SER A 74 -4.65 7.37 -9.73
C SER A 74 -5.73 8.23 -9.08
N VAL A 75 -6.84 7.66 -8.60
CA VAL A 75 -7.84 8.39 -7.80
C VAL A 75 -7.29 8.70 -6.40
N SER A 76 -6.72 7.70 -5.72
CA SER A 76 -6.09 7.84 -4.40
C SER A 76 -5.01 8.93 -4.41
N TYR A 77 -4.09 8.85 -5.37
CA TYR A 77 -3.02 9.83 -5.54
C TYR A 77 -3.57 11.24 -5.83
N ALA A 78 -4.57 11.37 -6.70
CA ALA A 78 -5.22 12.67 -6.96
C ALA A 78 -5.88 13.25 -5.70
N ASN A 79 -6.50 12.42 -4.87
CA ASN A 79 -7.11 12.84 -3.60
C ASN A 79 -6.06 13.30 -2.58
N MET A 80 -4.91 12.61 -2.48
CA MET A 80 -3.77 13.07 -1.67
C MET A 80 -3.24 14.40 -2.20
N LYS A 81 -2.93 14.50 -3.49
CA LYS A 81 -2.37 15.71 -4.12
C LYS A 81 -3.29 16.93 -3.98
N LYS A 82 -4.61 16.72 -4.01
CA LYS A 82 -5.60 17.79 -3.79
C LYS A 82 -5.61 18.30 -2.33
N SER A 83 -5.38 17.41 -1.36
CA SER A 83 -5.64 17.70 0.06
C SER A 83 -4.37 18.04 0.85
N MET A 84 -3.24 17.44 0.47
CA MET A 84 -1.95 17.59 1.13
C MET A 84 -1.12 18.62 0.36
N LEU A 85 -1.47 19.90 0.52
CA LEU A 85 -0.72 20.99 -0.09
C LEU A 85 0.45 21.37 0.83
N PRO A 86 1.70 21.34 0.35
CA PRO A 86 2.86 21.62 1.19
C PRO A 86 2.84 23.07 1.67
N LYS A 87 3.16 23.27 2.94
CA LYS A 87 3.40 24.59 3.53
C LYS A 87 4.69 24.54 4.36
N PRO A 88 5.52 25.59 4.33
CA PRO A 88 6.76 25.60 5.09
C PRO A 88 6.55 25.33 6.57
N VAL A 89 7.38 24.46 7.14
CA VAL A 89 7.43 24.16 8.57
C VAL A 89 8.77 24.59 9.16
N LYS A 90 8.80 24.97 10.43
CA LYS A 90 10.03 25.29 11.16
C LYS A 90 9.96 24.73 12.58
N ASN A 91 11.11 24.26 13.07
CA ASN A 91 11.32 23.88 14.48
C ASN A 91 10.41 22.77 15.02
N LEU A 92 9.98 21.82 14.17
CA LEU A 92 9.11 20.70 14.58
C LEU A 92 9.86 19.58 15.31
N PHE A 93 11.19 19.51 15.18
CA PHE A 93 11.98 18.38 15.66
C PHE A 93 13.12 18.83 16.56
N ARG A 94 13.39 18.03 17.59
CA ARG A 94 14.59 18.10 18.41
C ARG A 94 15.44 16.88 18.11
N TYR A 95 16.57 17.09 17.45
CA TYR A 95 17.45 16.01 17.00
C TYR A 95 18.51 15.66 18.06
N HIS A 96 18.72 14.35 18.24
CA HIS A 96 19.71 13.76 19.13
C HIS A 96 20.53 12.75 18.35
N TYR A 97 21.85 12.93 18.28
CA TYR A 97 22.73 12.09 17.48
C TYR A 97 23.81 11.43 18.33
N SER A 98 23.99 10.12 18.13
CA SER A 98 25.04 9.37 18.82
C SER A 98 26.45 9.75 18.35
N PRO A 99 27.50 9.41 19.11
CA PRO A 99 28.89 9.69 18.74
C PRO A 99 29.30 9.12 17.37
N ASN A 100 28.86 7.90 17.03
CA ASN A 100 29.19 7.26 15.74
C ASN A 100 28.13 7.48 14.65
N ALA A 101 27.15 8.37 14.87
CA ALA A 101 26.11 8.66 13.88
C ALA A 101 26.69 9.18 12.56
N VAL A 102 26.29 8.55 11.45
CA VAL A 102 26.81 8.84 10.10
C VAL A 102 26.27 10.19 9.60
N LYS A 103 27.18 11.14 9.31
CA LYS A 103 26.84 12.52 8.92
C LYS A 103 25.79 12.58 7.79
N ALA A 104 26.04 11.89 6.69
CA ALA A 104 25.13 11.89 5.53
C ALA A 104 23.72 11.38 5.87
N TYR A 105 23.60 10.48 6.86
CA TYR A 105 22.28 9.99 7.29
C TYR A 105 21.57 10.98 8.22
N LYS A 106 22.31 11.75 9.04
CA LYS A 106 21.74 12.89 9.81
C LYS A 106 21.08 13.90 8.86
N GLU A 107 21.83 14.31 7.83
CA GLU A 107 21.37 15.24 6.80
C GLU A 107 20.14 14.70 6.06
N LYS A 108 20.11 13.39 5.74
CA LYS A 108 18.93 12.75 5.16
C LYS A 108 17.72 12.77 6.10
N ILE A 109 17.89 12.43 7.38
CA ILE A 109 16.80 12.47 8.37
C ILE A 109 16.20 13.87 8.45
N GLU A 110 17.03 14.90 8.59
CA GLU A 110 16.58 16.29 8.67
C GLU A 110 15.85 16.73 7.38
N SER A 111 16.40 16.39 6.21
CA SER A 111 15.81 16.72 4.90
C SER A 111 14.46 16.02 4.68
N GLU A 112 14.38 14.71 4.90
CA GLU A 112 13.16 13.93 4.68
C GLU A 112 12.05 14.29 5.67
N LEU A 113 12.37 14.47 6.96
CA LEU A 113 11.36 14.79 7.97
C LEU A 113 10.79 16.19 7.78
N ASN A 114 11.64 17.20 7.52
CA ASN A 114 11.15 18.55 7.29
C ASN A 114 10.29 18.61 6.02
N TYR A 115 10.75 18.01 4.92
CA TYR A 115 9.97 17.94 3.67
C TYR A 115 8.62 17.24 3.89
N SER A 116 8.61 16.09 4.55
CA SER A 116 7.39 15.32 4.79
C SER A 116 6.36 16.11 5.61
N MET A 117 6.82 16.83 6.64
CA MET A 117 5.94 17.61 7.51
C MET A 117 5.26 18.80 6.82
N GLU A 118 5.82 19.33 5.72
CA GLU A 118 5.17 20.40 4.96
C GLU A 118 3.78 19.99 4.47
N TYR A 119 3.60 18.71 4.14
CA TYR A 119 2.37 18.12 3.63
C TYR A 119 1.32 17.81 4.71
N TRP A 120 1.71 17.84 5.99
CA TRP A 120 0.85 17.47 7.12
C TRP A 120 0.29 18.67 7.88
N THR A 121 0.65 19.90 7.50
CA THR A 121 0.27 21.14 8.20
C THR A 121 -1.23 21.40 8.32
N SER A 122 -2.08 20.69 7.56
CA SER A 122 -3.54 20.80 7.68
C SER A 122 -4.13 19.95 8.81
N VAL A 123 -3.37 19.00 9.37
CA VAL A 123 -3.84 18.06 10.40
C VAL A 123 -2.89 17.87 11.58
N TYR A 124 -1.62 18.23 11.41
CA TYR A 124 -0.61 18.20 12.47
C TYR A 124 -0.54 19.58 13.14
N ASP A 125 -0.89 19.65 14.43
CA ASP A 125 -0.88 20.86 15.24
C ASP A 125 0.14 20.82 16.39
N GLY A 126 1.20 20.00 16.25
CA GLY A 126 2.16 19.80 17.33
C GLY A 126 2.91 21.09 17.65
N THR A 127 2.78 21.56 18.89
CA THR A 127 3.35 22.84 19.34
C THR A 127 4.76 22.69 19.92
N GLU A 128 5.10 21.51 20.42
CA GLU A 128 6.40 21.20 21.01
C GLU A 128 7.28 20.41 20.02
N PRO A 129 8.60 20.66 20.01
CA PRO A 129 9.51 19.88 19.18
C PRO A 129 9.47 18.39 19.51
N PHE A 130 9.18 17.55 18.52
CA PHE A 130 9.16 16.10 18.65
C PHE A 130 10.59 15.54 18.70
N ASN A 131 10.88 14.67 19.67
CA ASN A 131 12.22 14.12 19.82
C ASN A 131 12.53 13.11 18.70
N VAL A 132 13.67 13.31 18.04
CA VAL A 132 14.20 12.42 16.99
C VAL A 132 15.59 11.96 17.40
N PHE A 133 15.78 10.66 17.55
CA PHE A 133 17.05 10.04 17.91
C PHE A 133 17.62 9.29 16.72
N TYR A 134 18.94 9.40 16.50
CA TYR A 134 19.64 8.51 15.59
C TYR A 134 20.93 7.99 16.21
N ALA A 135 21.01 6.67 16.30
CA ALA A 135 22.18 5.94 16.76
C ALA A 135 22.60 4.85 15.76
N THR A 136 23.86 4.47 15.86
CA THR A 136 24.40 3.33 15.10
C THR A 136 24.46 2.08 15.95
N GLU A 137 24.69 0.92 15.33
CA GLU A 137 24.94 -0.37 15.99
C GLU A 137 26.01 -0.33 17.09
N LYS A 138 26.87 0.69 17.08
CA LYS A 138 27.94 0.92 18.06
C LYS A 138 27.49 1.65 19.32
N ASP A 139 26.32 2.28 19.29
CA ASP A 139 25.88 3.27 20.28
C ASP A 139 24.54 2.91 20.96
N MET A 140 24.24 1.62 21.11
CA MET A 140 22.99 1.16 21.75
C MET A 140 22.81 1.74 23.17
N GLU A 141 23.84 1.66 24.00
CA GLU A 141 23.76 2.15 25.39
C GLU A 141 23.63 3.67 25.46
N TRP A 142 24.21 4.40 24.50
CA TRP A 142 23.99 5.85 24.36
C TRP A 142 22.51 6.14 24.03
N LEU A 143 21.90 5.37 23.13
CA LEU A 143 20.50 5.57 22.75
C LEU A 143 19.57 5.36 23.96
N ILE A 144 19.76 4.25 24.68
CA ILE A 144 18.97 3.90 25.87
C ILE A 144 19.13 4.95 26.98
N SER A 145 20.35 5.39 27.26
CA SER A 145 20.60 6.44 28.26
C SER A 145 19.99 7.78 27.85
N THR A 146 20.01 8.13 26.57
CA THR A 146 19.43 9.38 26.07
C THR A 146 17.90 9.37 26.17
N TRP A 147 17.23 8.26 25.87
CA TRP A 147 15.78 8.11 26.07
C TRP A 147 15.34 8.39 27.52
N LYS A 148 16.11 7.90 28.50
CA LYS A 148 15.82 8.08 29.94
C LYS A 148 15.78 9.55 30.36
N ASN A 149 16.60 10.42 29.75
CA ASN A 149 16.59 11.86 30.03
C ASN A 149 15.26 12.54 29.66
N TYR A 150 14.46 11.89 28.81
CA TYR A 150 13.16 12.36 28.34
C TYR A 150 11.99 11.53 28.86
N ASP A 151 12.24 10.64 29.83
CA ASP A 151 11.20 9.77 30.41
C ASP A 151 10.54 8.83 29.36
N LEU A 152 11.31 8.47 28.32
CA LEU A 152 10.88 7.61 27.20
C LEU A 152 11.21 6.13 27.44
N ASP A 153 10.48 5.22 26.79
CA ASP A 153 10.66 3.75 26.84
C ASP A 153 10.65 3.16 28.27
N LYS A 154 9.75 3.63 29.12
CA LYS A 154 9.64 3.23 30.54
C LYS A 154 9.52 1.72 30.78
N ASN A 155 8.89 1.00 29.84
CA ASN A 155 8.68 -0.44 29.92
C ASN A 155 9.81 -1.25 29.24
N GLY A 156 10.78 -0.57 28.63
CA GLY A 156 11.92 -1.15 27.90
C GLY A 156 11.51 -1.96 26.66
N ASN A 157 10.32 -1.71 26.10
CA ASN A 157 9.85 -2.44 24.92
C ASN A 157 10.72 -2.13 23.71
N THR A 158 11.00 -0.85 23.46
CA THR A 158 11.79 -0.41 22.31
C THR A 158 13.24 -0.84 22.46
N GLU A 159 13.80 -0.73 23.68
CA GLU A 159 15.12 -1.28 24.00
C GLU A 159 15.24 -2.77 23.65
N ARG A 160 14.29 -3.60 24.12
CA ARG A 160 14.31 -5.05 23.86
C ARG A 160 14.22 -5.36 22.37
N GLU A 161 13.35 -4.65 21.64
CA GLU A 161 13.21 -4.79 20.20
C GLU A 161 14.55 -4.48 19.50
N TYR A 162 15.13 -3.32 19.79
CA TYR A 162 16.35 -2.87 19.13
C TYR A 162 17.56 -3.76 19.47
N LYS A 163 17.67 -4.26 20.72
CA LYS A 163 18.68 -5.26 21.11
C LYS A 163 18.50 -6.57 20.35
N GLY A 164 17.26 -7.03 20.17
CA GLY A 164 16.95 -8.21 19.36
C GLY A 164 17.33 -8.02 17.90
N ARG A 165 17.00 -6.87 17.31
CA ARG A 165 17.34 -6.55 15.91
C ARG A 165 18.84 -6.41 15.70
N LEU A 166 19.56 -5.79 16.62
CA LEU A 166 21.03 -5.72 16.58
C LEU A 166 21.64 -7.11 16.47
N LYS A 167 21.19 -8.04 17.33
CA LYS A 167 21.68 -9.42 17.37
C LYS A 167 21.41 -10.18 16.07
N ASN A 168 20.24 -9.94 15.46
CA ASN A 168 19.76 -10.73 14.32
C ASN A 168 20.18 -10.16 12.96
N GLU A 169 20.28 -8.83 12.83
CA GLU A 169 20.48 -8.15 11.54
C GLU A 169 21.93 -7.72 11.29
N GLY A 170 22.71 -7.45 12.35
CA GLY A 170 24.12 -7.05 12.23
C GLY A 170 24.33 -5.88 11.26
N SER A 171 25.14 -6.09 10.21
CA SER A 171 25.43 -5.06 9.19
C SER A 171 24.22 -4.68 8.33
N GLN A 172 23.14 -5.46 8.36
CA GLN A 172 21.89 -5.15 7.68
C GLN A 172 20.91 -4.33 8.52
N LEU A 173 21.23 -4.09 9.80
CA LEU A 173 20.36 -3.36 10.72
C LEU A 173 19.87 -2.04 10.13
N ASN A 174 18.54 -1.88 10.08
CA ASN A 174 17.88 -0.68 9.61
C ASN A 174 16.53 -0.52 10.32
N ALA A 175 16.56 0.02 11.53
CA ALA A 175 15.38 0.24 12.34
C ALA A 175 14.96 1.71 12.32
N GLY A 176 13.67 1.92 12.14
CA GLY A 176 12.94 3.13 12.47
C GLY A 176 11.77 2.72 13.37
N SER A 177 11.42 3.54 14.36
CA SER A 177 10.15 3.37 15.06
C SER A 177 9.67 4.67 15.71
N VAL A 178 8.34 4.82 15.74
CA VAL A 178 7.62 5.74 16.61
C VAL A 178 6.79 4.91 17.60
N PRO A 179 7.26 4.67 18.83
CA PRO A 179 6.57 3.77 19.76
C PRO A 179 5.23 4.33 20.24
N SER A 180 4.21 3.47 20.32
CA SER A 180 3.01 3.77 21.10
C SER A 180 3.34 3.63 22.58
N GLN A 181 3.23 4.73 23.34
CA GLN A 181 3.42 4.73 24.77
C GLN A 181 2.55 5.81 25.44
N PRO A 182 2.13 5.61 26.71
CA PRO A 182 1.47 6.65 27.47
C PRO A 182 2.38 7.89 27.61
N GLY A 183 1.89 9.05 27.20
CA GLY A 183 2.63 10.32 27.29
C GLY A 183 3.40 10.67 26.00
N PRO A 184 4.52 11.42 26.11
CA PRO A 184 5.29 11.87 24.95
C PRO A 184 5.90 10.66 24.24
N SER A 185 5.81 10.63 22.91
CA SER A 185 6.49 9.64 22.07
C SER A 185 7.74 10.25 21.44
N HIS A 186 8.44 9.48 20.61
CA HIS A 186 9.64 9.88 19.90
C HIS A 186 9.81 9.09 18.62
N LEU A 187 10.68 9.57 17.73
CA LEU A 187 11.13 8.82 16.56
C LEU A 187 12.57 8.39 16.81
N SER A 188 12.86 7.10 16.70
CA SER A 188 14.23 6.58 16.76
C SER A 188 14.61 5.93 15.44
N PHE A 189 15.84 6.20 15.01
CA PHE A 189 16.54 5.43 13.98
C PHE A 189 17.73 4.71 14.59
N PHE A 190 17.80 3.40 14.37
CA PHE A 190 18.90 2.57 14.84
C PHE A 190 19.39 1.67 13.71
N ARG A 191 20.59 1.97 13.20
CA ARG A 191 21.03 1.50 11.89
C ARG A 191 22.50 1.15 11.87
N SER A 192 22.89 0.17 11.05
CA SER A 192 24.31 -0.10 10.84
C SER A 192 25.01 1.08 10.16
N SER A 193 26.16 1.48 10.70
CA SER A 193 27.05 2.52 10.20
C SER A 193 27.60 2.19 8.80
N THR A 194 27.62 0.92 8.42
CA THR A 194 28.08 0.45 7.10
C THR A 194 26.97 0.34 6.05
N ARG A 195 25.70 0.55 6.44
CA ARG A 195 24.58 0.34 5.52
C ARG A 195 24.50 1.48 4.48
N PRO A 196 24.36 1.19 3.17
CA PRO A 196 24.21 2.21 2.12
C PRO A 196 22.95 3.06 2.31
N ILE A 197 23.09 4.38 2.19
CA ILE A 197 21.97 5.33 2.26
C ILE A 197 21.27 5.33 0.90
N GLN A 198 19.95 5.16 0.91
CA GLN A 198 19.11 5.09 -0.30
C GLN A 198 18.02 6.15 -0.22
N ASP A 199 17.56 6.64 -1.38
CA ASP A 199 16.35 7.45 -1.50
C ASP A 199 15.12 6.52 -1.40
N ASP A 200 14.80 6.13 -0.16
CA ASP A 200 13.74 5.20 0.19
C ASP A 200 12.60 5.86 0.98
N SER A 201 11.48 5.13 1.09
CA SER A 201 10.29 5.52 1.85
C SER A 201 10.48 5.41 3.37
N MET A 202 11.62 4.96 3.88
CA MET A 202 11.76 4.60 5.30
C MET A 202 11.56 5.80 6.25
N ILE A 203 12.24 6.93 6.01
CA ILE A 203 12.10 8.11 6.87
C ILE A 203 10.70 8.74 6.71
N PRO A 204 10.17 8.91 5.48
CA PRO A 204 8.78 9.33 5.30
C PRO A 204 7.74 8.37 5.91
N HIS A 205 8.00 7.06 5.95
CA HIS A 205 7.14 6.06 6.61
C HIS A 205 7.06 6.33 8.10
N GLU A 206 8.20 6.46 8.76
CA GLU A 206 8.23 6.80 10.19
C GLU A 206 7.63 8.18 10.48
N ASN A 207 7.76 9.14 9.56
CA ASN A 207 7.10 10.44 9.68
C ASN A 207 5.57 10.30 9.80
N VAL A 208 4.96 9.40 9.02
CA VAL A 208 3.51 9.16 9.10
C VAL A 208 3.11 8.66 10.47
N HIS A 209 3.93 7.84 11.12
CA HIS A 209 3.64 7.38 12.48
C HIS A 209 3.65 8.51 13.52
N ILE A 210 4.42 9.58 13.31
CA ILE A 210 4.35 10.79 14.17
C ILE A 210 2.94 11.42 14.07
N VAL A 211 2.42 11.56 12.85
CA VAL A 211 1.10 12.12 12.59
C VAL A 211 0.00 11.20 13.14
N GLN A 212 0.11 9.89 12.92
CA GLN A 212 -0.81 8.90 13.50
C GLN A 212 -0.80 8.95 15.04
N GLN A 213 0.37 9.10 15.66
CA GLN A 213 0.51 9.20 17.11
C GLN A 213 -0.24 10.40 17.67
N GLN A 214 -0.12 11.55 17.02
CA GLN A 214 -0.84 12.76 17.42
C GLN A 214 -2.35 12.61 17.24
N LEU A 215 -2.80 12.21 16.06
CA LEU A 215 -4.23 12.15 15.74
C LEU A 215 -4.96 11.09 16.57
N SER A 216 -4.29 9.99 16.92
CA SER A 216 -4.85 8.94 17.78
C SER A 216 -4.68 9.21 19.29
N LYS A 217 -4.05 10.33 19.69
CA LYS A 217 -3.69 10.62 21.09
C LYS A 217 -2.89 9.50 21.76
N SER A 218 -1.82 9.08 21.09
CA SER A 218 -0.92 8.01 21.51
C SER A 218 -1.55 6.62 21.63
N ARG A 219 -2.51 6.31 20.76
CA ARG A 219 -3.23 5.02 20.72
C ARG A 219 -3.04 4.29 19.38
N THR A 220 -1.87 4.44 18.76
CA THR A 220 -1.56 3.76 17.48
C THR A 220 -1.47 2.25 17.62
N ASP A 221 -1.28 1.74 18.84
CA ASP A 221 -1.41 0.33 19.19
C ASP A 221 -2.87 -0.17 19.14
N GLN A 222 -3.87 0.69 19.06
CA GLN A 222 -5.26 0.25 18.84
C GLN A 222 -5.60 0.12 17.35
N MET A 223 -4.72 0.61 16.47
CA MET A 223 -4.93 0.52 15.02
C MET A 223 -4.70 -0.90 14.51
N PRO A 224 -5.59 -1.43 13.64
CA PRO A 224 -5.27 -2.62 12.86
C PRO A 224 -3.92 -2.49 12.18
N CYS A 225 -3.10 -3.54 12.19
CA CYS A 225 -1.74 -3.46 11.66
C CYS A 225 -1.70 -3.13 10.17
N TRP A 226 -2.64 -3.64 9.38
CA TRP A 226 -2.76 -3.26 7.97
C TRP A 226 -3.04 -1.76 7.81
N LEU A 227 -3.79 -1.14 8.73
CA LEU A 227 -4.06 0.29 8.67
C LEU A 227 -2.82 1.07 9.10
N ARG A 228 -2.22 0.71 10.23
CA ARG A 228 -1.08 1.44 10.80
C ARG A 228 0.11 1.48 9.84
N GLU A 229 0.60 0.30 9.46
CA GLU A 229 1.79 0.16 8.60
C GLU A 229 1.45 0.47 7.14
N GLY A 230 0.36 -0.08 6.64
CA GLY A 230 0.01 0.08 5.24
C GLY A 230 -0.36 1.51 4.84
N SER A 231 -1.06 2.25 5.69
CA SER A 231 -1.30 3.66 5.41
C SER A 231 -0.02 4.50 5.54
N ALA A 232 0.91 4.13 6.42
CA ALA A 232 2.25 4.72 6.46
C ALA A 232 3.01 4.50 5.14
N ASN A 233 3.00 3.29 4.56
CA ASN A 233 3.56 3.04 3.24
C ASN A 233 2.88 3.87 2.13
N LEU A 234 1.54 3.96 2.12
CA LEU A 234 0.81 4.73 1.11
C LEU A 234 1.24 6.20 1.12
N PHE A 235 1.22 6.84 2.28
CA PHE A 235 1.57 8.26 2.39
C PHE A 235 3.06 8.49 2.20
N ALA A 236 3.94 7.60 2.69
CA ALA A 236 5.37 7.67 2.42
C ALA A 236 5.68 7.60 0.92
N ASN A 237 5.02 6.69 0.20
CA ASN A 237 5.18 6.53 -1.25
C ASN A 237 4.68 7.77 -2.00
N PHE A 238 3.61 8.42 -1.52
CA PHE A 238 3.19 9.73 -2.04
C PHE A 238 4.26 10.81 -1.81
N LEU A 239 4.82 10.93 -0.61
CA LEU A 239 5.80 11.95 -0.25
C LEU A 239 7.10 11.82 -1.03
N ILE A 240 7.67 10.62 -1.14
CA ILE A 240 8.87 10.40 -1.96
C ILE A 240 8.59 10.66 -3.44
N THR A 241 7.36 10.44 -3.89
CA THR A 241 6.96 10.71 -5.27
C THR A 241 6.90 12.20 -5.56
N GLU A 242 6.37 13.00 -4.63
CA GLU A 242 6.41 14.46 -4.77
C GLU A 242 7.83 15.01 -4.71
N LYS A 243 8.73 14.38 -3.93
CA LYS A 243 10.13 14.82 -3.79
C LYS A 243 11.02 14.41 -4.96
N TYR A 244 10.92 13.15 -5.39
CA TYR A 244 11.87 12.51 -6.32
C TYR A 244 11.24 12.16 -7.68
N GLY A 245 9.92 12.31 -7.82
CA GLY A 245 9.19 12.14 -9.07
C GLY A 245 8.40 10.83 -9.20
N LEU A 246 7.45 10.81 -10.14
CA LEU A 246 6.45 9.74 -10.36
C LEU A 246 7.00 8.33 -10.52
N ARG A 247 8.22 8.18 -11.05
CA ARG A 247 8.82 6.85 -11.29
C ARG A 247 9.05 6.08 -9.98
N VAL A 248 9.27 6.80 -8.87
CA VAL A 248 9.58 6.18 -7.57
C VAL A 248 8.34 5.52 -6.94
N TYR A 249 7.12 5.99 -7.25
CA TYR A 249 5.90 5.45 -6.66
C TYR A 249 5.71 3.95 -6.96
N ASP A 250 5.80 3.58 -8.24
CA ASP A 250 5.50 2.22 -8.67
C ASP A 250 6.56 1.23 -8.17
N ASP A 251 7.82 1.66 -8.11
CA ASP A 251 8.91 0.85 -7.58
C ASP A 251 8.76 0.63 -6.06
N ALA A 252 8.45 1.70 -5.31
CA ALA A 252 8.21 1.62 -3.87
C ALA A 252 6.98 0.77 -3.55
N LYS A 253 5.86 0.99 -4.24
CA LYS A 253 4.64 0.18 -4.09
C LYS A 253 4.90 -1.30 -4.37
N ARG A 254 5.63 -1.64 -5.43
CA ARG A 254 5.98 -3.04 -5.75
C ARG A 254 6.90 -3.65 -4.68
N SER A 255 7.87 -2.89 -4.19
CA SER A 255 8.73 -3.30 -3.07
C SER A 255 7.88 -3.65 -1.84
N ASP A 256 6.97 -2.76 -1.44
CA ASP A 256 6.08 -2.96 -0.29
C ASP A 256 5.15 -4.16 -0.48
N MET A 257 4.58 -4.32 -1.68
CA MET A 257 3.72 -5.46 -2.02
C MET A 257 4.45 -6.79 -1.89
N ASN A 258 5.74 -6.86 -2.20
CA ASN A 258 6.53 -8.07 -2.10
C ASN A 258 7.31 -8.20 -0.78
N ALA A 259 7.14 -7.27 0.18
CA ALA A 259 7.85 -7.31 1.46
C ALA A 259 7.55 -8.59 2.27
N TYR A 260 6.41 -9.24 2.03
CA TYR A 260 6.03 -10.48 2.71
C TYR A 260 6.83 -11.71 2.30
N GLN A 261 7.57 -11.63 1.19
CA GLN A 261 8.18 -12.80 0.56
C GLN A 261 9.32 -13.43 1.36
N SER A 262 9.79 -12.79 2.44
CA SER A 262 10.67 -13.42 3.42
C SER A 262 9.97 -14.48 4.28
N GLY A 263 8.63 -14.53 4.25
CA GLY A 263 7.82 -15.56 4.89
C GLY A 263 7.58 -16.80 4.03
N SER A 264 6.91 -17.80 4.60
CA SER A 264 6.56 -19.06 3.92
C SER A 264 5.20 -19.03 3.20
N VAL A 265 4.44 -17.96 3.34
CA VAL A 265 3.06 -17.84 2.83
C VAL A 265 3.05 -17.11 1.49
N GLU A 266 2.37 -17.67 0.50
CA GLU A 266 2.22 -17.08 -0.83
C GLU A 266 0.83 -16.47 -1.01
N ILE A 267 0.66 -15.24 -0.52
CA ILE A 267 -0.65 -14.54 -0.51
C ILE A 267 -1.20 -14.27 -1.92
N ARG A 268 -0.38 -14.30 -2.98
CA ARG A 268 -0.84 -14.18 -4.38
C ARG A 268 -1.74 -15.34 -4.83
N LYS A 269 -1.68 -16.48 -4.14
CA LYS A 269 -2.49 -17.67 -4.45
C LYS A 269 -3.77 -17.75 -3.62
N PHE A 270 -3.98 -16.81 -2.70
CA PHE A 270 -5.15 -16.83 -1.85
C PHE A 270 -6.44 -16.64 -2.65
N ASN A 271 -7.43 -17.49 -2.37
CA ASN A 271 -8.82 -17.26 -2.75
C ASN A 271 -9.49 -16.25 -1.79
N ASP A 272 -10.75 -15.89 -2.06
CA ASP A 272 -11.50 -14.91 -1.27
C ASP A 272 -11.57 -15.25 0.23
N SER A 273 -11.75 -16.52 0.59
CA SER A 273 -11.86 -16.96 1.99
C SER A 273 -10.51 -16.92 2.70
N GLU A 274 -9.44 -17.30 2.01
CA GLU A 274 -8.07 -17.21 2.53
C GLU A 274 -7.67 -15.75 2.76
N TRP A 275 -7.97 -14.87 1.80
CA TRP A 275 -7.79 -13.43 1.96
C TRP A 275 -8.59 -12.86 3.12
N PHE A 276 -9.87 -13.22 3.24
CA PHE A 276 -10.69 -12.74 4.35
C PHE A 276 -10.11 -13.16 5.70
N THR A 277 -9.76 -14.44 5.85
CA THR A 277 -9.11 -14.97 7.06
C THR A 277 -7.80 -14.24 7.35
N HIS A 278 -7.00 -13.99 6.32
CA HIS A 278 -5.74 -13.27 6.45
C HIS A 278 -5.95 -11.83 6.90
N LEU A 279 -6.88 -11.09 6.31
CA LEU A 279 -7.20 -9.72 6.74
C LEU A 279 -7.65 -9.67 8.20
N LYS A 280 -8.48 -10.62 8.64
CA LYS A 280 -8.87 -10.76 10.04
C LYS A 280 -7.66 -10.96 10.96
N SER A 281 -6.64 -11.70 10.52
CA SER A 281 -5.39 -11.87 11.29
C SER A 281 -4.56 -10.59 11.41
N LEU A 282 -4.73 -9.63 10.50
CA LEU A 282 -4.02 -8.33 10.51
C LEU A 282 -4.75 -7.25 11.33
N GLU A 283 -5.88 -7.57 11.96
CA GLU A 283 -6.66 -6.60 12.75
C GLU A 283 -6.14 -6.39 14.17
N GLY A 284 -5.40 -7.37 14.71
CA GLY A 284 -4.77 -7.26 16.03
C GLY A 284 -3.31 -6.81 15.93
N ASN A 285 -2.74 -6.43 17.07
CA ASN A 285 -1.30 -6.26 17.20
C ASN A 285 -0.60 -7.61 17.37
N PHE A 286 0.56 -7.76 16.73
CA PHE A 286 1.43 -8.92 16.92
C PHE A 286 2.36 -8.69 18.11
N SER A 287 2.81 -9.80 18.72
CA SER A 287 3.83 -9.74 19.77
C SER A 287 5.11 -9.10 19.20
N GLY A 288 5.51 -7.94 19.75
CA GLY A 288 6.66 -7.16 19.27
C GLY A 288 6.35 -6.08 18.24
N GLY A 289 5.09 -5.70 18.02
CA GLY A 289 4.69 -4.63 17.09
C GLY A 289 3.94 -5.16 15.87
N CYS A 290 3.52 -4.30 14.94
CA CYS A 290 2.75 -4.74 13.77
C CYS A 290 3.59 -5.48 12.75
N ASP A 291 3.43 -6.81 12.71
CA ASP A 291 3.82 -7.70 11.63
C ASP A 291 5.22 -7.45 11.03
N TYR A 292 6.19 -7.06 11.86
CA TYR A 292 7.53 -6.74 11.38
C TYR A 292 8.25 -7.98 10.82
N LYS A 293 7.87 -9.18 11.31
CA LYS A 293 8.49 -10.46 10.96
C LYS A 293 8.08 -10.95 9.58
N TYR A 294 6.78 -10.89 9.26
CA TYR A 294 6.27 -11.44 8.01
C TYR A 294 5.78 -10.37 7.04
N ARG A 295 5.63 -9.11 7.47
CA ARG A 295 5.40 -7.93 6.64
C ARG A 295 4.19 -8.01 5.70
N PHE A 296 3.21 -8.84 6.03
CA PHE A 296 1.92 -8.90 5.33
C PHE A 296 1.12 -7.61 5.45
N ALA A 297 1.23 -6.90 6.58
CA ALA A 297 0.51 -5.66 6.86
C ALA A 297 0.91 -4.49 5.93
N TYR A 298 2.15 -4.45 5.45
CA TYR A 298 2.71 -3.34 4.67
C TYR A 298 2.06 -3.24 3.29
N GLY A 299 2.33 -4.22 2.41
CA GLY A 299 1.79 -4.24 1.05
C GLY A 299 0.26 -4.37 1.00
N THR A 300 -0.30 -5.29 1.78
CA THR A 300 -1.76 -5.48 1.85
C THR A 300 -2.44 -4.21 2.36
N GLY A 301 -1.91 -3.63 3.43
CA GLY A 301 -2.46 -2.43 4.04
C GLY A 301 -2.33 -1.19 3.17
N LEU A 302 -1.25 -1.06 2.40
CA LEU A 302 -1.08 0.00 1.40
C LEU A 302 -2.24 -0.03 0.41
N LEU A 303 -2.53 -1.21 -0.16
CA LEU A 303 -3.59 -1.38 -1.15
C LEU A 303 -4.98 -1.11 -0.56
N LEU A 304 -5.25 -1.58 0.66
CA LEU A 304 -6.50 -1.27 1.35
C LEU A 304 -6.64 0.23 1.63
N SER A 305 -5.56 0.88 2.05
CA SER A 305 -5.52 2.33 2.27
C SER A 305 -5.73 3.11 0.98
N GLU A 306 -5.23 2.59 -0.16
CA GLU A 306 -5.44 3.16 -1.48
C GLU A 306 -6.94 3.16 -1.86
N VAL A 307 -7.65 2.07 -1.58
CA VAL A 307 -9.12 1.99 -1.77
C VAL A 307 -9.84 3.01 -0.89
N LEU A 308 -9.47 3.10 0.40
CA LEU A 308 -10.09 4.06 1.32
C LEU A 308 -9.85 5.51 0.89
N MET A 309 -8.65 5.82 0.41
CA MET A 309 -8.30 7.13 -0.12
C MET A 309 -9.03 7.42 -1.43
N ALA A 310 -9.19 6.44 -2.32
CA ALA A 310 -9.92 6.62 -3.57
C ALA A 310 -11.42 6.85 -3.34
N ASP A 311 -12.05 6.11 -2.44
CA ASP A 311 -13.48 6.18 -2.16
C ASP A 311 -13.87 7.34 -1.23
N GLY A 312 -13.08 7.56 -0.18
CA GLY A 312 -13.40 8.47 0.91
C GLY A 312 -12.59 9.77 0.93
N GLY A 313 -11.48 9.81 0.20
CA GLY A 313 -10.55 10.94 0.21
C GLY A 313 -9.80 11.11 1.53
N PHE A 314 -8.94 12.14 1.57
CA PHE A 314 -8.07 12.43 2.71
C PHE A 314 -8.85 12.70 4.00
N GLY A 315 -9.95 13.46 3.93
CA GLY A 315 -10.76 13.81 5.10
C GLY A 315 -11.24 12.58 5.88
N LYS A 316 -11.86 11.60 5.21
CA LYS A 316 -12.33 10.37 5.86
C LYS A 316 -11.20 9.52 6.43
N MET A 317 -10.05 9.46 5.75
CA MET A 317 -8.87 8.77 6.28
C MET A 317 -8.39 9.41 7.60
N MET A 318 -8.32 10.75 7.64
CA MET A 318 -7.95 11.48 8.85
C MET A 318 -8.97 11.31 9.97
N ASP A 319 -10.27 11.32 9.65
CA ASP A 319 -11.33 11.04 10.63
C ASP A 319 -11.21 9.62 11.18
N PHE A 320 -10.84 8.66 10.34
CA PHE A 320 -10.65 7.29 10.79
C PHE A 320 -9.43 7.15 11.71
N TRP A 321 -8.30 7.80 11.40
CA TRP A 321 -7.15 7.86 12.31
C TRP A 321 -7.50 8.54 13.63
N ARG A 322 -8.25 9.66 13.61
CA ARG A 322 -8.72 10.34 14.83
C ARG A 322 -9.64 9.49 15.67
N ALA A 323 -10.41 8.59 15.06
CA ALA A 323 -11.35 7.74 15.79
C ALA A 323 -10.67 6.80 16.80
N PHE A 324 -9.38 6.51 16.63
CA PHE A 324 -8.59 5.73 17.61
C PHE A 324 -8.29 6.50 18.90
N SER A 325 -8.50 7.81 18.92
CA SER A 325 -8.46 8.60 20.17
C SER A 325 -9.70 8.41 21.05
N LEU A 326 -10.76 7.81 20.51
CA LEU A 326 -12.02 7.58 21.19
C LEU A 326 -11.97 6.27 21.98
N ASP A 327 -12.80 6.15 23.00
CA ASP A 327 -13.05 4.89 23.71
C ASP A 327 -14.19 4.11 23.02
N VAL A 328 -14.02 3.83 21.72
CA VAL A 328 -15.02 3.18 20.87
C VAL A 328 -14.32 2.14 19.99
N ASP A 329 -14.96 0.97 19.84
CA ASP A 329 -14.52 -0.07 18.90
C ASP A 329 -14.33 0.52 17.49
N TRP A 330 -13.10 0.39 16.96
CA TRP A 330 -12.73 0.95 15.66
C TRP A 330 -13.60 0.45 14.52
N ARG A 331 -14.19 -0.76 14.61
CA ARG A 331 -15.12 -1.29 13.59
C ARG A 331 -16.39 -0.47 13.52
N LYS A 332 -16.91 -0.03 14.68
CA LYS A 332 -18.06 0.88 14.74
C LYS A 332 -17.70 2.24 14.16
N SER A 333 -16.52 2.76 14.48
CA SER A 333 -16.01 4.00 13.88
C SER A 333 -15.88 3.88 12.36
N PHE A 334 -15.33 2.77 11.86
CA PHE A 334 -15.24 2.49 10.42
C PHE A 334 -16.61 2.50 9.76
N LYS A 335 -17.60 1.80 10.33
CA LYS A 335 -18.98 1.80 9.83
C LYS A 335 -19.56 3.21 9.78
N ASN A 336 -19.36 4.01 10.83
CA ASN A 336 -19.89 5.37 10.90
C ASN A 336 -19.27 6.29 9.84
N ILE A 337 -17.97 6.16 9.58
CA ILE A 337 -17.23 7.02 8.64
C ILE A 337 -17.46 6.59 7.18
N TYR A 338 -17.40 5.29 6.91
CA TYR A 338 -17.47 4.73 5.56
C TYR A 338 -18.85 4.23 5.16
N GLY A 339 -19.81 4.15 6.09
CA GLY A 339 -21.19 3.73 5.83
C GLY A 339 -21.35 2.23 5.59
N VAL A 340 -20.34 1.41 5.90
CA VAL A 340 -20.32 -0.03 5.62
C VAL A 340 -19.55 -0.77 6.71
N GLU A 341 -20.05 -1.93 7.12
CA GLU A 341 -19.33 -2.80 8.06
C GLU A 341 -18.01 -3.27 7.43
N ILE A 342 -16.93 -3.30 8.22
CA ILE A 342 -15.59 -3.62 7.71
C ILE A 342 -15.53 -4.99 7.01
N ASP A 343 -16.23 -6.02 7.53
CA ASP A 343 -16.24 -7.35 6.92
C ASP A 343 -16.94 -7.36 5.55
N ILE A 344 -17.99 -6.54 5.40
CA ILE A 344 -18.67 -6.34 4.11
C ILE A 344 -17.74 -5.58 3.17
N TRP A 345 -17.07 -4.54 3.66
CA TRP A 345 -16.11 -3.76 2.87
C TRP A 345 -14.94 -4.61 2.38
N TYR A 346 -14.38 -5.49 3.22
CA TYR A 346 -13.34 -6.42 2.81
C TYR A 346 -13.81 -7.29 1.65
N LYS A 347 -14.98 -7.94 1.78
CA LYS A 347 -15.49 -8.87 0.76
C LYS A 347 -15.88 -8.16 -0.54
N THR A 348 -16.38 -6.94 -0.47
CA THR A 348 -16.95 -6.24 -1.64
C THR A 348 -15.97 -5.30 -2.34
N LYS A 349 -14.94 -4.81 -1.64
CA LYS A 349 -13.97 -3.83 -2.18
C LYS A 349 -12.53 -4.22 -1.92
N GLY A 350 -12.18 -4.52 -0.67
CA GLY A 350 -10.79 -4.79 -0.27
C GLY A 350 -10.17 -5.99 -0.99
N ILE A 351 -10.75 -7.17 -0.82
CA ILE A 351 -10.26 -8.45 -1.36
C ILE A 351 -10.24 -8.44 -2.89
N PRO A 352 -11.30 -8.01 -3.61
CA PRO A 352 -11.25 -7.91 -5.07
C PRO A 352 -10.08 -7.04 -5.57
N TYR A 353 -9.79 -5.94 -4.88
CA TYR A 353 -8.70 -5.05 -5.25
C TYR A 353 -7.33 -5.66 -4.94
N LEU A 354 -7.17 -6.29 -3.78
CA LEU A 354 -5.95 -7.03 -3.41
C LEU A 354 -5.62 -8.10 -4.44
N MET A 355 -6.56 -8.98 -4.76
CA MET A 355 -6.37 -10.05 -5.74
C MET A 355 -6.00 -9.50 -7.12
N GLN A 356 -6.65 -8.41 -7.54
CA GLN A 356 -6.35 -7.74 -8.82
C GLN A 356 -4.90 -7.23 -8.87
N GLU A 357 -4.43 -6.56 -7.82
CA GLU A 357 -3.09 -5.96 -7.80
C GLU A 357 -2.01 -7.03 -7.61
N TYR A 358 -2.23 -8.00 -6.72
CA TYR A 358 -1.29 -9.10 -6.51
C TYR A 358 -1.14 -10.01 -7.72
N ALA A 359 -2.17 -10.14 -8.57
CA ALA A 359 -2.05 -10.83 -9.86
C ALA A 359 -1.11 -10.13 -10.86
N ARG A 360 -0.83 -8.83 -10.67
CA ARG A 360 0.05 -8.03 -11.55
C ARG A 360 1.50 -7.99 -11.08
N VAL A 361 1.78 -8.46 -9.87
CA VAL A 361 3.11 -8.41 -9.27
C VAL A 361 3.77 -9.78 -9.36
N LYS A 362 4.87 -9.84 -10.11
CA LYS A 362 5.71 -11.04 -10.18
C LYS A 362 6.44 -11.24 -8.86
N ARG A 363 6.70 -12.51 -8.53
CA ARG A 363 7.64 -12.92 -7.49
C ARG A 363 8.99 -12.28 -7.76
N TYR A 364 9.55 -11.60 -6.75
CA TYR A 364 10.98 -11.28 -6.74
C TYR A 364 11.83 -12.54 -6.66
#